data_AF-A0A538MLK2-F1
#
_entry.id   AF-A0A538MLK2-F1
#
_cell.length_a   1.000
_cell.length_b   1.000
_cell.length_c   1.000
_cell.angle_alpha   90.00
_cell.angle_beta   90.00
_cell.angle_gamma   90.00
#
_symmetry.space_group_name_H-M   'P 1'
#
loop_
_entity.id
_entity.type
_entity.pdbx_description
1 polymer ?
#
loop_
_entity_poly.entity_id
_entity_poly.type
_entity_poly.pdbx_seq_one_letter_code
_entity_poly.pdbx_strand_id
1 'polypeptide(L)'
;MEVAGVLQMLDETGAEADVRPALALLAAPDPLVEPDELKPAVRRAMLLLAAGGDPLRELELDGRAVSSLAAELDRPERRAVVSRGLEALSPEAAGLANVSGALEQLLLDATLAWRAYACALLADELEP
;
A
#
# COMPACT_ATOMS: atom_id res chain seq x y z
N MET A 1 9.04 16.32 -3.92
CA MET A 1 9.33 15.52 -5.13
C MET A 1 8.07 15.57 -5.98
N GLU A 2 8.19 15.74 -7.30
CA GLU A 2 7.02 15.69 -8.19
C GLU A 2 6.55 14.23 -8.32
N VAL A 3 5.24 14.00 -8.45
CA VAL A 3 4.63 12.65 -8.51
C VAL A 3 5.26 11.81 -9.63
N ALA A 4 5.42 12.38 -10.83
CA ALA A 4 6.12 11.74 -11.95
C ALA A 4 7.53 11.22 -11.60
N GLY A 5 8.29 11.97 -10.78
CA GLY A 5 9.62 11.56 -10.34
C GLY A 5 9.58 10.34 -9.40
N VAL A 6 8.58 10.29 -8.51
CA VAL A 6 8.36 9.12 -7.64
C VAL A 6 7.97 7.90 -8.48
N LEU A 7 7.06 8.06 -9.44
CA LEU A 7 6.63 6.97 -10.31
C LEU A 7 7.78 6.41 -11.14
N GLN A 8 8.65 7.26 -11.68
CA GLN A 8 9.83 6.79 -12.42
C GLN A 8 10.79 5.98 -11.54
N MET A 9 11.05 6.43 -10.30
CA MET A 9 11.85 5.68 -9.34
C MET A 9 11.22 4.32 -9.01
N LEU A 10 9.90 4.29 -8.78
CA LEU A 10 9.17 3.04 -8.55
C LEU A 10 9.28 2.10 -9.76
N ASP A 11 9.17 2.62 -10.98
CA ASP A 11 9.29 1.81 -12.19
C ASP A 11 10.66 1.14 -12.31
N GLU A 12 11.73 1.87 -12.02
CA GLU A 12 13.10 1.34 -12.02
C GLU A 12 13.28 0.24 -10.97
N THR A 13 12.76 0.44 -9.75
CA THR A 13 12.84 -0.56 -8.67
C THR A 13 11.90 -1.75 -8.83
N GLY A 14 10.84 -1.62 -9.64
CA GLY A 14 9.79 -2.63 -9.78
C GLY A 14 10.21 -3.95 -10.41
N ALA A 15 11.44 -4.02 -10.93
CA ALA A 15 12.05 -5.29 -11.34
C ALA A 15 12.52 -6.15 -10.16
N GLU A 16 12.78 -5.54 -9.00
CA GLU A 16 13.38 -6.19 -7.83
C GLU A 16 12.42 -6.26 -6.63
N ALA A 17 11.44 -5.36 -6.57
CA ALA A 17 10.50 -5.25 -5.45
C ALA A 17 9.05 -5.03 -5.92
N ASP A 18 8.10 -5.42 -5.06
CA ASP A 18 6.69 -5.16 -5.32
C ASP A 18 6.35 -3.66 -5.13
N VAL A 19 6.00 -2.98 -6.23
CA VAL A 19 5.66 -1.55 -6.22
C VAL A 19 4.22 -1.27 -5.75
N ARG A 20 3.36 -2.30 -5.64
CA ARG A 20 1.94 -2.12 -5.32
C ARG A 20 1.69 -1.40 -4.00
N PRO A 21 2.38 -1.71 -2.87
CA PRO A 21 2.23 -0.96 -1.63
C PRO A 21 2.56 0.52 -1.79
N ALA A 22 3.68 0.84 -2.43
CA ALA A 22 4.11 2.22 -2.63
C ALA A 22 3.14 3.02 -3.49
N LEU A 23 2.60 2.42 -4.56
CA LEU A 23 1.57 3.05 -5.40
C LEU A 23 0.27 3.30 -4.62
N ALA A 24 -0.16 2.35 -3.80
CA ALA A 24 -1.36 2.50 -2.98
C ALA A 24 -1.19 3.58 -1.90
N LEU A 25 0.01 3.72 -1.32
CA LEU A 25 0.35 4.79 -0.39
C LEU A 25 0.37 6.16 -1.09
N LEU A 26 1.04 6.26 -2.25
CA LEU A 26 1.12 7.48 -3.05
C LEU A 26 -0.26 7.97 -3.52
N ALA A 27 -1.17 7.04 -3.81
CA ALA A 27 -2.55 7.33 -4.18
C ALA A 27 -3.42 7.85 -3.02
N ALA A 28 -3.06 7.53 -1.77
CA ALA A 28 -3.84 7.93 -0.62
C ALA A 28 -3.46 9.34 -0.14
N PRO A 29 -4.42 10.16 0.30
CA PRO A 29 -4.10 11.40 1.00
C PRO A 29 -3.48 11.10 2.37
N ASP A 30 -2.66 12.02 2.86
CA ASP A 30 -2.11 11.97 4.22
C ASP A 30 -2.73 13.10 5.09
N PRO A 31 -3.52 12.77 6.13
CA PRO A 31 -3.95 11.44 6.56
C PRO A 31 -5.23 10.95 5.87
N LEU A 32 -5.27 9.66 5.50
CA LEU A 32 -6.51 8.95 5.11
C LEU A 32 -7.23 8.32 6.31
N VAL A 33 -6.44 7.87 7.29
CA VAL A 33 -6.91 7.30 8.56
C VAL A 33 -6.37 8.15 9.69
N GLU A 34 -7.26 8.58 10.58
CA GLU A 34 -6.87 9.43 11.71
C GLU A 34 -5.83 8.72 12.60
N PRO A 35 -4.79 9.44 13.10
CA PRO A 35 -3.71 8.83 13.87
C PRO A 35 -4.17 8.03 15.10
N ASP A 36 -5.24 8.48 15.76
CA ASP A 36 -5.80 7.82 16.94
C ASP A 36 -6.47 6.48 16.62
N GLU A 37 -6.94 6.30 15.38
CA GLU A 37 -7.45 5.03 14.86
C GLU A 37 -6.31 4.17 14.29
N LEU A 38 -5.38 4.79 13.56
CA LEU A 38 -4.29 4.11 12.86
C LEU A 38 -3.29 3.45 13.82
N LYS A 39 -2.73 4.21 14.77
CA LYS A 39 -1.68 3.74 15.69
C LYS A 39 -2.04 2.48 16.48
N PRO A 40 -3.24 2.36 17.09
CA PRO A 40 -3.61 1.13 17.78
C PRO A 40 -3.80 -0.05 16.82
N ALA A 41 -4.31 0.17 15.60
CA ALA A 41 -4.49 -0.89 14.60
C ALA A 41 -3.15 -1.44 14.10
N VAL A 42 -2.22 -0.54 13.75
CA VAL A 42 -0.84 -0.88 13.35
C VAL A 42 -0.15 -1.70 14.44
N ARG A 43 -0.19 -1.27 15.70
CA ARG A 43 0.41 -2.03 16.81
C ARG A 43 -0.13 -3.45 16.93
N ARG A 44 -1.44 -3.65 16.76
CA ARG A 44 -2.04 -4.99 16.76
C ARG A 44 -1.54 -5.84 15.60
N ALA A 45 -1.46 -5.27 14.40
CA ALA A 45 -0.95 -5.96 13.23
C ALA A 45 0.55 -6.30 13.36
N MET A 46 1.36 -5.43 13.95
CA MET A 46 2.76 -5.68 14.26
C MET A 46 2.94 -6.82 15.28
N LEU A 47 2.07 -6.92 16.29
CA LEU A 47 2.07 -8.06 17.21
C LEU A 47 1.72 -9.38 16.48
N LEU A 48 0.80 -9.34 15.52
CA LEU A 48 0.50 -10.51 14.67
C LEU A 48 1.67 -10.90 13.77
N LEU A 49 2.40 -9.92 13.24
CA LEU A 49 3.61 -10.14 12.45
C LEU A 49 4.69 -10.85 13.29
N ALA A 50 4.99 -10.30 14.47
CA ALA A 50 5.98 -10.87 15.39
C ALA A 50 5.60 -12.27 15.91
N ALA A 51 4.32 -12.54 16.10
CA ALA A 51 3.84 -13.87 16.50
C ALA A 51 3.97 -14.91 15.37
N GLY A 52 4.14 -14.48 14.11
CA GLY A 52 4.24 -15.33 12.93
C GLY A 52 5.62 -15.92 12.64
N GLY A 53 6.64 -15.57 13.42
CA GLY A 53 8.02 -16.00 13.22
C GLY A 53 8.99 -14.83 13.13
N ASP A 54 9.84 -14.80 12.11
CA ASP A 54 10.79 -13.71 11.89
C ASP A 54 10.05 -12.39 11.59
N PRO A 55 10.17 -11.35 12.45
CA PRO A 55 9.52 -10.06 12.22
C PRO A 55 10.14 -9.30 11.03
N LEU A 56 11.34 -9.69 10.58
CA LEU A 56 12.01 -9.12 9.41
C LEU A 56 11.65 -9.84 8.10
N ARG A 57 10.71 -10.79 8.14
CA ARG A 57 10.21 -11.42 6.91
C ARG A 57 9.55 -10.36 6.02
N GLU A 58 9.67 -10.57 4.72
CA GLU A 58 9.01 -9.75 3.73
C GLU A 58 7.49 -9.73 3.97
N LEU A 59 6.88 -8.56 3.83
CA LEU A 59 5.44 -8.40 3.98
C LEU A 59 4.72 -8.92 2.73
N GLU A 60 3.86 -9.91 2.93
CA GLU A 60 2.99 -10.44 1.87
C GLU A 60 1.64 -9.69 1.89
N LEU A 61 1.12 -9.29 0.73
CA LEU A 61 -0.15 -8.56 0.60
C LEU A 61 -1.36 -9.32 1.17
N ASP A 62 -1.37 -10.65 1.06
CA ASP A 62 -2.35 -11.55 1.63
C ASP A 62 -1.92 -12.13 2.98
N GLY A 63 -0.73 -11.76 3.45
CA GLY A 63 -0.19 -12.13 4.75
C GLY A 63 -1.12 -11.73 5.90
N ARG A 64 -1.05 -12.50 7.00
CA ARG A 64 -1.99 -12.35 8.14
C ARG A 64 -1.98 -10.95 8.76
N ALA A 65 -0.82 -10.33 8.91
CA ALA A 65 -0.69 -8.98 9.50
C ALA A 65 -1.36 -7.92 8.60
N VAL A 66 -1.04 -7.94 7.30
CA VAL A 66 -1.62 -7.03 6.29
C VAL A 66 -3.13 -7.23 6.19
N SER A 67 -3.59 -8.47 6.05
CA SER A 67 -5.02 -8.79 5.96
C SER A 67 -5.80 -8.36 7.21
N SER A 68 -5.20 -8.50 8.41
CA SER A 68 -5.83 -8.07 9.66
C SER A 68 -5.92 -6.55 9.73
N LEU A 69 -4.85 -5.83 9.38
CA LEU A 69 -4.86 -4.36 9.38
C LEU A 69 -5.86 -3.82 8.36
N ALA A 70 -5.84 -4.37 7.14
CA ALA A 70 -6.76 -4.02 6.08
C ALA A 70 -8.21 -4.21 6.53
N ALA A 71 -8.54 -5.35 7.12
CA ALA A 71 -9.90 -5.62 7.62
C ALA A 71 -10.32 -4.67 8.75
N GLU A 72 -9.40 -4.33 9.65
CA GLU A 72 -9.68 -3.45 10.79
C GLU A 72 -9.98 -2.01 10.35
N LEU A 73 -9.22 -1.51 9.37
CA LEU A 73 -9.36 -0.14 8.86
C LEU A 73 -10.39 0.01 7.73
N ASP A 74 -10.93 -1.10 7.22
CA ASP A 74 -11.77 -1.11 6.03
C ASP A 74 -13.03 -0.25 6.22
N ARG A 75 -13.18 0.72 5.32
CA ARG A 75 -14.40 1.48 5.10
C ARG A 75 -14.59 1.67 3.60
N PRO A 76 -15.81 1.48 3.06
CA PRO A 76 -16.09 1.70 1.64
C PRO A 76 -15.62 3.07 1.15
N GLU A 77 -15.76 4.10 1.97
CA GLU A 77 -15.36 5.48 1.66
C GLU A 77 -13.84 5.60 1.48
N ARG A 78 -13.05 4.93 2.34
CA ARG A 78 -11.58 4.94 2.29
C ARG A 78 -11.07 4.18 1.07
N ARG A 79 -11.66 3.01 0.80
CA ARG A 79 -11.35 2.24 -0.43
C ARG A 79 -11.62 3.06 -1.68
N ALA A 80 -12.74 3.76 -1.72
CA ALA A 80 -13.08 4.63 -2.85
C ALA A 80 -12.11 5.82 -2.99
N VAL A 81 -11.50 6.30 -1.89
CA VAL A 81 -10.46 7.33 -1.96
C VAL A 81 -9.18 6.76 -2.57
N VAL A 82 -8.70 5.60 -2.11
CA VAL A 82 -7.51 4.94 -2.67
C VAL A 82 -7.70 4.63 -4.16
N SER A 83 -8.84 4.07 -4.56
CA SER A 83 -9.13 3.79 -5.97
C SER A 83 -9.10 5.05 -6.84
N ARG A 84 -9.70 6.16 -6.38
CA ARG A 84 -9.66 7.44 -7.10
C ARG A 84 -8.24 8.01 -7.20
N GLY A 85 -7.45 7.86 -6.16
CA GLY A 85 -6.04 8.24 -6.18
C GLY A 85 -5.24 7.44 -7.21
N LEU A 86 -5.44 6.12 -7.25
CA LEU A 86 -4.81 5.24 -8.24
C LEU A 86 -5.22 5.63 -9.66
N GLU A 87 -6.51 5.91 -9.91
CA GLU A 87 -6.99 6.38 -11.21
C GLU A 87 -6.27 7.67 -11.63
N ALA A 88 -6.08 8.61 -10.69
CA ALA A 88 -5.41 9.88 -10.94
C ALA A 88 -3.91 9.74 -11.28
N LEU A 89 -3.25 8.64 -10.89
CA LEU A 89 -1.85 8.37 -11.24
C LEU A 89 -1.69 7.85 -12.68
N SER A 90 -2.76 7.36 -13.31
CA SER A 90 -2.71 6.69 -14.63
C SER A 90 -2.06 7.53 -15.75
N PRO A 91 -2.32 8.84 -15.88
CA PRO A 91 -1.68 9.65 -16.92
C PRO A 91 -0.17 9.76 -16.76
N GLU A 92 0.32 9.87 -15.52
CA GLU A 92 1.76 9.99 -15.21
C GLU A 92 2.47 8.63 -15.23
N ALA A 93 1.73 7.53 -14.99
CA ALA A 93 2.22 6.17 -15.10
C ALA A 93 2.45 5.70 -16.55
N ALA A 94 1.85 6.38 -17.53
CA ALA A 94 1.86 5.93 -18.91
C ALA A 94 3.30 5.77 -19.46
N GLY A 95 3.63 4.56 -19.90
CA GLY A 95 4.95 4.21 -20.44
C GLY A 95 5.94 3.67 -19.41
N LEU A 96 5.58 3.67 -18.12
CA LEU A 96 6.33 3.03 -17.04
C LEU A 96 5.81 1.59 -16.90
N ALA A 97 6.59 0.59 -17.32
CA ALA A 97 6.09 -0.77 -17.54
C ALA A 97 5.66 -1.46 -16.23
N ASN A 98 6.48 -1.37 -15.18
CA ASN A 98 6.23 -2.00 -13.89
C ASN A 98 5.12 -1.25 -13.15
N VAL A 99 5.16 0.09 -13.17
CA VAL A 99 4.12 0.92 -12.54
C VAL A 99 2.77 0.74 -13.24
N SER A 100 2.72 0.81 -14.57
CA SER A 100 1.46 0.64 -15.32
C SER A 100 0.85 -0.73 -15.06
N GLY A 101 1.65 -1.80 -15.11
CA GLY A 101 1.17 -3.16 -14.86
C GLY A 101 0.67 -3.38 -13.43
N ALA A 102 1.35 -2.81 -12.43
CA ALA A 102 0.90 -2.85 -11.05
C ALA A 102 -0.37 -2.01 -10.83
N LEU A 103 -0.45 -0.83 -11.45
CA LEU A 103 -1.60 0.06 -11.36
C LEU A 103 -2.86 -0.59 -11.95
N GLU A 104 -2.75 -1.25 -13.10
CA GLU A 104 -3.84 -2.03 -13.70
C GLU A 104 -4.38 -3.09 -12.74
N GLN A 105 -3.50 -3.85 -12.06
CA GLN A 105 -3.92 -4.85 -11.08
C GLN A 105 -4.69 -4.22 -9.90
N LEU A 106 -4.20 -3.09 -9.38
CA LEU A 106 -4.83 -2.42 -8.25
C LEU A 106 -6.17 -1.79 -8.63
N LEU A 107 -6.30 -1.27 -9.85
CA LEU A 107 -7.56 -0.72 -10.37
C LEU A 107 -8.62 -1.81 -10.63
N LEU A 108 -8.19 -3.03 -11.00
CA LEU A 108 -9.08 -4.16 -11.21
C LEU A 108 -9.65 -4.75 -9.90
N ASP A 109 -8.89 -4.67 -8.80
CA ASP A 109 -9.30 -5.21 -7.50
C ASP A 109 -9.09 -4.19 -6.37
N ALA A 110 -10.18 -3.51 -6.01
CA ALA A 110 -10.19 -2.56 -4.90
C ALA A 110 -9.86 -3.19 -3.54
N THR A 111 -9.97 -4.51 -3.39
CA THR A 111 -9.58 -5.23 -2.15
C THR A 111 -8.06 -5.41 -2.13
N LEU A 112 -7.47 -5.77 -3.27
CA LEU A 112 -6.02 -5.81 -3.44
C LEU A 112 -5.41 -4.42 -3.22
N ALA A 113 -5.99 -3.37 -3.81
CA ALA A 113 -5.56 -1.98 -3.59
C ALA A 113 -5.58 -1.59 -2.10
N TRP A 114 -6.63 -1.99 -1.38
CA TRP A 114 -6.74 -1.71 0.05
C TRP A 114 -5.71 -2.48 0.88
N ARG A 115 -5.42 -3.73 0.53
CA ARG A 115 -4.36 -4.52 1.17
C ARG A 115 -2.97 -3.97 0.87
N ALA A 116 -2.73 -3.50 -0.35
CA ALA A 116 -1.49 -2.82 -0.71
C ALA A 116 -1.28 -1.55 0.13
N TYR A 117 -2.33 -0.75 0.33
CA TYR A 117 -2.28 0.41 1.22
C TYR A 117 -1.94 0.00 2.67
N ALA A 118 -2.62 -1.02 3.21
CA ALA A 118 -2.32 -1.54 4.55
C ALA A 118 -0.90 -2.11 4.67
N CYS A 119 -0.38 -2.74 3.61
CA CYS A 119 0.99 -3.25 3.56
C CYS A 119 2.00 -2.09 3.67
N ALA A 120 1.78 -1.01 2.93
CA ALA A 120 2.65 0.16 2.99
C ALA A 120 2.67 0.82 4.37
N LEU A 121 1.52 0.91 5.04
CA LEU A 121 1.44 1.41 6.42
C LEU A 121 2.23 0.55 7.41
N LEU A 122 2.32 -0.77 7.19
CA LEU A 122 3.15 -1.63 8.03
C LEU A 122 4.63 -1.56 7.66
N ALA A 123 4.95 -1.37 6.39
CA ALA A 123 6.33 -1.23 5.92
C ALA A 123 6.99 0.02 6.53
N ASP A 124 6.27 1.15 6.59
CA ASP A 124 6.74 2.40 7.20
C ASP A 124 7.17 2.23 8.67
N GLU A 125 6.53 1.31 9.40
CA GLU A 125 6.84 1.02 10.81
C GLU A 125 8.01 0.03 11.00
N LEU A 126 8.42 -0.63 9.92
CA LEU A 126 9.56 -1.56 9.90
C LEU A 126 10.86 -0.87 9.42
N GLU A 127 10.77 0.31 8.83
CA GLU A 127 11.94 1.11 8.45
C GLU A 127 12.64 1.66 9.72
N PRO A 128 13.96 1.45 9.87
CA PRO A 128 14.72 1.77 11.09
C PRO A 128 15.03 3.25 11.32
#